data_AF-A0A0R3WDL3-F1
#
_entry.id   AF-A0A0R3WDL3-F1
#
_cell.length_a   1.000
_cell.length_b   1.000
_cell.length_c   1.000
_cell.angle_alpha   90.00
_cell.angle_beta   90.00
_cell.angle_gamma   90.00
#
_symmetry.space_group_name_H-M   'P 1'
#
loop_
_entity.id
_entity.type
_entity.pdbx_description
1 polymer ?
#
loop_
_entity_poly.entity_id
_entity_poly.type
_entity_poly.pdbx_seq_one_letter_code
_entity_poly.pdbx_strand_id
1 'polypeptide(L)'
;LHYETAILEGWLTDNVIQFFGEIIEKNFALKSLDVRISILHPVATVFIRSDPQSVLEHSHLAEKHWIFCPIFNSPKYENQGDHWSLLVISQTSDIICGFCKWTTNFRIIPCLQQSNAHDCGVYVILYMCWICHFLIEGDLQWIDSGLIARQIRHDAVKLRSYLRDEINLYLRTRTSDP
;
A
#
# COMPACT_ATOMS: atom_id res chain seq x y z
N LEU A 1 -16.53 19.14 9.29
CA LEU A 1 -16.22 18.97 10.72
C LEU A 1 -16.55 17.59 11.28
N HIS A 2 -17.81 17.16 11.54
CA HIS A 2 -18.05 15.82 12.12
C HIS A 2 -17.75 14.63 11.19
N TYR A 3 -17.94 14.77 9.88
CA TYR A 3 -17.68 13.71 8.90
C TYR A 3 -16.18 13.44 8.67
N GLU A 4 -15.34 14.48 8.76
CA GLU A 4 -13.89 14.37 8.52
C GLU A 4 -13.16 13.71 9.69
N THR A 5 -13.59 13.97 10.93
CA THR A 5 -13.02 13.31 12.11
C THR A 5 -13.30 11.80 12.12
N ALA A 6 -14.45 11.37 11.56
CA ALA A 6 -14.82 9.97 11.45
C ALA A 6 -13.95 9.20 10.42
N ILE A 7 -13.42 9.87 9.39
CA ILE A 7 -12.49 9.25 8.42
C ILE A 7 -11.14 8.92 9.09
N LEU A 8 -10.71 9.74 10.05
CA LEU A 8 -9.41 9.64 10.74
C LEU A 8 -9.39 8.64 11.91
N GLU A 9 -10.55 8.38 12.51
CA GLU A 9 -10.78 7.23 13.40
C GLU A 9 -11.23 5.99 12.61
N GLY A 10 -11.59 6.17 11.34
CA GLY A 10 -12.10 5.14 10.43
C GLY A 10 -11.06 4.60 9.45
N TRP A 11 -11.55 4.11 8.32
CA TRP A 11 -10.75 3.42 7.32
C TRP A 11 -9.99 4.41 6.45
N LEU A 12 -8.77 4.04 6.06
CA LEU A 12 -8.08 4.81 5.02
C LEU A 12 -8.79 4.62 3.67
N THR A 13 -8.96 5.74 2.97
CA THR A 13 -9.49 5.76 1.60
C THR A 13 -8.40 5.48 0.58
N ASP A 14 -8.81 5.18 -0.64
CA ASP A 14 -7.96 5.08 -1.81
C ASP A 14 -7.07 6.32 -2.01
N ASN A 15 -7.63 7.53 -1.84
CA ASN A 15 -6.88 8.78 -1.97
C ASN A 15 -5.71 8.89 -0.98
N VAL A 16 -5.91 8.45 0.27
CA VAL A 16 -4.83 8.47 1.28
C VAL A 16 -3.76 7.47 0.90
N ILE A 17 -4.14 6.23 0.56
CA ILE A 17 -3.17 5.19 0.18
C ILE A 17 -2.40 5.59 -1.08
N GLN A 18 -3.05 6.19 -2.08
CA GLN A 18 -2.40 6.71 -3.27
C GLN A 18 -1.38 7.79 -2.93
N PHE A 19 -1.78 8.80 -2.15
CA PHE A 19 -0.90 9.91 -1.81
C PHE A 19 0.40 9.43 -1.13
N PHE A 20 0.29 8.54 -0.16
CA PHE A 20 1.46 7.96 0.50
C PHE A 20 2.26 7.03 -0.42
N GLY A 21 1.59 6.28 -1.30
CA GLY A 21 2.24 5.50 -2.35
C GLY A 21 3.14 6.37 -3.25
N GLU A 22 2.64 7.49 -3.74
CA GLU A 22 3.41 8.42 -4.58
C GLU A 22 4.62 9.01 -3.84
N ILE A 23 4.48 9.33 -2.55
CA ILE A 23 5.58 9.80 -1.71
C ILE A 23 6.64 8.71 -1.54
N ILE A 24 6.22 7.47 -1.27
CA ILE A 24 7.14 6.34 -1.10
C ILE A 24 7.90 6.10 -2.41
N GLU A 25 7.22 6.06 -3.55
CA GLU A 25 7.85 5.85 -4.86
C GLU A 25 8.88 6.94 -5.18
N LYS A 26 8.53 8.21 -4.98
CA LYS A 26 9.46 9.34 -5.18
C LYS A 26 10.67 9.24 -4.24
N ASN A 27 10.44 8.99 -2.96
CA ASN A 27 11.52 8.88 -1.98
C ASN A 27 12.43 7.68 -2.23
N PHE A 28 11.88 6.57 -2.74
CA PHE A 28 12.65 5.40 -3.12
C PHE A 28 13.59 5.72 -4.29
N ALA A 29 13.07 6.38 -5.34
CA ALA A 29 13.87 6.76 -6.51
C ALA A 29 15.04 7.71 -6.18
N LEU A 30 14.92 8.50 -5.10
CA LEU A 30 16.02 9.33 -4.60
C LEU A 30 17.11 8.52 -3.88
N LYS A 31 16.79 7.33 -3.37
CA LYS A 31 17.68 6.50 -2.54
C LYS A 31 18.27 5.31 -3.30
N SER A 32 17.58 4.80 -4.32
CA SER A 32 18.03 3.66 -5.12
C SER A 32 17.94 4.00 -6.60
N LEU A 33 19.08 3.94 -7.29
CA LEU A 33 19.16 4.18 -8.74
C LEU A 33 19.09 2.86 -9.54
N ASP A 34 19.51 1.75 -8.94
CA ASP A 34 19.60 0.44 -9.60
C ASP A 34 18.27 -0.33 -9.54
N VAL A 35 17.44 -0.05 -8.53
CA VAL A 35 16.12 -0.68 -8.38
C VAL A 35 15.04 0.32 -8.80
N ARG A 36 14.15 -0.10 -9.71
CA ARG A 36 12.98 0.68 -10.08
C ARG A 36 11.73 0.03 -9.51
N ILE A 37 10.92 0.82 -8.81
CA ILE A 37 9.63 0.37 -8.31
C ILE A 37 8.48 1.12 -8.97
N SER A 38 7.26 0.57 -8.86
CA SER A 38 6.02 1.29 -9.12
C SER A 38 4.99 0.93 -8.06
N ILE A 39 4.28 1.94 -7.56
CA ILE A 39 3.15 1.74 -6.65
C ILE A 39 1.88 2.09 -7.43
N LEU A 40 1.06 1.08 -7.73
CA LEU A 40 -0.17 1.29 -8.47
C LEU A 40 -1.18 2.04 -7.62
N HIS A 41 -1.90 2.95 -8.27
CA HIS A 41 -3.06 3.59 -7.67
C HIS A 41 -4.09 2.52 -7.28
N PRO A 42 -4.67 2.57 -6.07
CA PRO A 42 -5.72 1.65 -5.64
C PRO A 42 -6.85 1.44 -6.67
N VAL A 43 -7.32 2.52 -7.32
CA VAL A 43 -8.35 2.47 -8.36
C VAL A 43 -7.86 1.70 -9.59
N ALA A 44 -6.61 1.90 -10.02
CA ALA A 44 -6.02 1.14 -11.13
C ALA A 44 -5.98 -0.37 -10.85
N THR A 45 -5.72 -0.77 -9.60
CA THR A 45 -5.74 -2.21 -9.24
C THR A 45 -7.12 -2.86 -9.37
N VAL A 46 -8.19 -2.07 -9.18
CA VAL A 46 -9.56 -2.52 -9.40
C VAL A 46 -9.83 -2.62 -10.90
N PHE A 47 -9.43 -1.62 -11.68
CA PHE A 47 -9.61 -1.61 -13.14
C PHE A 47 -8.88 -2.76 -13.84
N ILE A 48 -7.70 -3.16 -13.37
CA ILE A 48 -6.96 -4.32 -13.92
C ILE A 48 -7.82 -5.60 -13.94
N ARG A 49 -8.76 -5.75 -13.00
CA ARG A 49 -9.64 -6.94 -12.94
C ARG A 49 -10.66 -7.00 -14.07
N SER A 50 -10.93 -5.89 -14.73
CA SER A 50 -11.98 -5.76 -15.74
C SER A 50 -11.41 -5.43 -17.12
N ASP A 51 -10.45 -4.52 -17.19
CA ASP A 51 -9.77 -4.14 -18.41
C ASP A 51 -8.26 -4.02 -18.14
N PRO A 52 -7.54 -5.15 -18.08
CA PRO A 52 -6.12 -5.16 -17.78
C PRO A 52 -5.30 -4.45 -18.87
N GLN A 53 -5.72 -4.51 -20.12
CA GLN A 53 -4.92 -4.01 -21.24
C GLN A 53 -4.79 -2.49 -21.18
N SER A 54 -5.87 -1.76 -20.93
CA SER A 54 -5.80 -0.29 -20.82
C SER A 54 -4.91 0.18 -19.68
N VAL A 55 -4.88 -0.53 -18.55
CA VAL A 55 -3.99 -0.16 -17.44
C VAL A 55 -2.53 -0.50 -17.75
N LEU A 56 -2.26 -1.67 -18.34
CA LEU A 56 -0.90 -2.12 -18.63
C LEU A 56 -0.21 -1.27 -19.71
N GLU A 57 -0.93 -0.84 -20.74
CA GLU A 57 -0.38 -0.02 -21.83
C GLU A 57 0.13 1.36 -21.37
N HIS A 58 -0.41 1.90 -20.28
CA HIS A 58 -0.10 3.27 -19.81
C HIS A 58 0.84 3.32 -18.60
N SER A 59 1.22 2.17 -18.04
CA SER A 59 1.86 2.11 -16.71
C SER A 59 3.35 1.78 -16.73
N HIS A 60 3.96 1.58 -17.92
CA HIS A 60 5.39 1.23 -18.10
C HIS A 60 5.85 0.11 -17.15
N LEU A 61 4.94 -0.79 -16.75
CA LEU A 61 5.20 -1.72 -15.66
C LEU A 61 6.32 -2.68 -16.01
N ALA A 62 6.41 -3.12 -17.26
CA ALA A 62 7.46 -4.01 -17.76
C ALA A 62 8.90 -3.51 -17.50
N GLU A 63 9.09 -2.21 -17.25
CA GLU A 63 10.40 -1.62 -16.98
C GLU A 63 10.76 -1.62 -15.49
N LYS A 64 9.82 -1.99 -14.61
CA LYS A 64 9.94 -1.94 -13.15
C LYS A 64 10.37 -3.29 -12.59
N HIS A 65 11.31 -3.27 -11.64
CA HIS A 65 11.76 -4.48 -10.96
C HIS A 65 10.74 -4.95 -9.92
N TRP A 66 10.08 -4.01 -9.22
CA TRP A 66 9.07 -4.29 -8.21
C TRP A 66 7.81 -3.46 -8.43
N ILE A 67 6.64 -4.10 -8.32
CA ILE A 67 5.34 -3.45 -8.47
C ILE A 67 4.52 -3.73 -7.21
N PHE A 68 3.99 -2.68 -6.60
CA PHE A 68 3.13 -2.74 -5.42
C PHE A 68 1.70 -2.44 -5.84
N CYS A 69 0.79 -3.34 -5.50
CA CYS A 69 -0.62 -3.27 -5.85
C CYS A 69 -1.43 -3.24 -4.54
N PRO A 70 -1.80 -2.06 -4.02
CA PRO A 70 -2.78 -1.96 -2.94
C PRO A 70 -4.15 -2.39 -3.46
N ILE A 71 -4.65 -3.52 -2.97
CA ILE A 71 -5.86 -4.18 -3.43
C ILE A 71 -7.00 -3.96 -2.44
N PHE A 72 -8.13 -3.46 -2.95
CA PHE A 72 -9.40 -3.48 -2.25
C PHE A 72 -10.22 -4.73 -2.64
N ASN A 73 -10.86 -5.38 -1.67
CA ASN A 73 -11.65 -6.59 -1.91
C ASN A 73 -13.10 -6.33 -2.39
N SER A 74 -13.32 -5.24 -3.12
CA SER A 74 -14.61 -4.98 -3.77
C SER A 74 -14.89 -5.94 -4.95
N PRO A 75 -16.14 -6.42 -5.13
CA PRO A 75 -16.55 -7.07 -6.36
C PRO A 75 -16.64 -6.04 -7.49
N LYS A 76 -15.67 -6.11 -8.40
CA LYS A 76 -15.48 -5.36 -9.67
C LYS A 76 -15.71 -3.83 -9.65
N TYR A 77 -16.91 -3.35 -9.37
CA TYR A 77 -17.30 -1.95 -9.51
C TYR A 77 -18.20 -1.42 -8.38
N GLU A 78 -18.46 -2.24 -7.37
CA GLU A 78 -19.32 -1.83 -6.26
C GLU A 78 -18.47 -1.25 -5.13
N ASN A 79 -18.95 -0.20 -4.45
CA ASN A 79 -18.35 0.25 -3.18
C ASN A 79 -18.65 -0.73 -2.02
N GLN A 80 -18.73 -2.04 -2.31
CA GLN A 80 -18.98 -3.13 -1.38
C GLN A 80 -17.68 -3.90 -1.14
N GLY A 81 -16.72 -3.27 -0.48
CA GLY A 81 -15.50 -3.94 -0.01
C GLY A 81 -15.26 -3.60 1.46
N ASP A 82 -14.55 -4.49 2.15
CA ASP A 82 -14.29 -4.41 3.58
C ASP A 82 -12.83 -4.81 3.93
N HIS A 83 -11.90 -4.71 2.99
CA HIS A 83 -10.50 -4.96 3.30
C HIS A 83 -9.53 -4.39 2.27
N TRP A 84 -8.50 -3.74 2.77
CA TRP A 84 -7.27 -3.44 2.03
C TRP A 84 -6.25 -4.54 2.23
N SER A 85 -5.58 -4.93 1.15
CA SER A 85 -4.46 -5.86 1.16
C SER A 85 -3.37 -5.37 0.22
N LEU A 86 -2.17 -5.94 0.32
CA LEU A 86 -1.07 -5.61 -0.56
C LEU A 86 -0.65 -6.85 -1.37
N LEU A 87 -0.55 -6.68 -2.68
CA LEU A 87 0.10 -7.62 -3.59
C LEU A 87 1.41 -6.98 -4.06
N VAL A 88 2.50 -7.73 -4.02
CA VAL A 88 3.81 -7.28 -4.51
C VAL A 88 4.30 -8.24 -5.57
N ILE A 89 4.77 -7.70 -6.68
CA ILE A 89 5.24 -8.45 -7.85
C ILE A 89 6.69 -8.08 -8.11
N SER A 90 7.56 -9.09 -8.19
CA SER A 90 8.93 -8.96 -8.66
C SER A 90 9.01 -9.49 -10.08
N GLN A 91 9.47 -8.66 -11.02
CA GLN A 91 9.72 -9.11 -12.40
C GLN A 91 11.04 -9.84 -12.56
N THR A 92 11.99 -9.63 -11.64
CA THR A 92 13.32 -10.22 -11.74
C THR A 92 13.44 -11.56 -11.02
N SER A 93 12.50 -11.88 -10.14
CA SER A 93 12.58 -13.06 -9.27
C SER A 93 11.36 -13.98 -9.37
N ASP A 94 10.42 -13.71 -10.29
CA ASP A 94 9.14 -14.42 -10.42
C ASP A 94 8.34 -14.53 -9.10
N ILE A 95 8.55 -13.57 -8.20
CA ILE A 95 7.88 -13.53 -6.90
C ILE A 95 6.60 -12.72 -7.05
N ILE A 96 5.48 -13.40 -6.88
CA ILE A 96 4.19 -12.75 -6.64
C ILE A 96 3.82 -13.07 -5.20
N CYS A 97 3.65 -12.05 -4.38
CA CYS A 97 3.31 -12.25 -2.98
C CYS A 97 2.14 -11.39 -2.48
N GLY A 98 1.23 -12.04 -1.75
CA GLY A 98 0.08 -11.40 -1.15
C GLY A 98 0.21 -11.32 0.37
N PHE A 99 -0.19 -10.18 0.92
CA PHE A 99 -0.29 -9.92 2.35
C PHE A 99 -1.77 -10.00 2.78
N CYS A 100 -2.34 -11.21 2.69
CA CYS A 100 -3.77 -11.47 2.86
C CYS A 100 -4.06 -12.96 3.11
N LYS A 101 -5.31 -13.31 3.44
CA LYS A 101 -5.75 -14.71 3.70
C LYS A 101 -6.28 -15.45 2.46
N TRP A 102 -6.16 -14.90 1.26
CA TRP A 102 -6.73 -15.53 0.05
C TRP A 102 -5.89 -16.72 -0.41
N THR A 103 -6.54 -17.80 -0.88
CA THR A 103 -5.88 -18.95 -1.52
C THR A 103 -5.73 -18.69 -3.01
N THR A 104 -4.49 -18.65 -3.50
CA THR A 104 -4.17 -18.33 -4.90
C THR A 104 -2.88 -19.01 -5.35
N ASN A 105 -2.60 -19.00 -6.66
CA ASN A 105 -1.38 -19.54 -7.28
C ASN A 105 -0.12 -18.68 -7.06
N PHE A 106 -0.09 -17.87 -6.00
CA PHE A 106 1.03 -17.01 -5.64
C PHE A 106 1.40 -17.15 -4.17
N ARG A 107 2.62 -16.76 -3.81
CA ARG A 107 3.17 -16.99 -2.47
C ARG A 107 2.47 -16.07 -1.46
N ILE A 108 1.70 -16.62 -0.54
CA ILE A 108 1.19 -15.84 0.59
C ILE A 108 2.32 -15.65 1.60
N ILE A 109 2.71 -14.40 1.84
CA ILE A 109 3.76 -14.08 2.80
C ILE A 109 3.12 -13.91 4.18
N PRO A 110 3.61 -14.60 5.22
CA PRO A 110 3.16 -14.38 6.58
C PRO A 110 3.34 -12.92 6.98
N CYS A 111 2.28 -12.31 7.50
CA CYS A 111 2.32 -10.92 7.93
C CYS A 111 1.49 -10.68 9.17
N LEU A 112 1.87 -9.66 9.93
CA LEU A 112 1.17 -9.30 11.13
C LEU A 112 -0.27 -8.88 10.81
N GLN A 113 -1.23 -9.53 11.44
CA GLN A 113 -2.64 -9.18 11.27
C GLN A 113 -2.97 -8.00 12.17
N GLN A 114 -3.72 -7.03 11.62
CA GLN A 114 -4.29 -5.94 12.40
C GLN A 114 -5.14 -6.48 13.56
N SER A 115 -5.20 -5.73 14.67
CA SER A 115 -5.99 -6.10 15.84
C SER A 115 -7.32 -5.32 15.95
N ASN A 116 -7.65 -4.49 14.96
CA ASN A 116 -8.88 -3.70 14.91
C ASN A 116 -9.52 -3.79 13.50
N ALA A 117 -10.69 -3.17 13.34
CA ALA A 117 -11.47 -3.30 12.11
C ALA A 117 -11.05 -2.36 10.96
N HIS A 118 -10.16 -1.37 11.18
CA HIS A 118 -9.99 -0.24 10.25
C HIS A 118 -8.55 0.08 9.84
N ASP A 119 -7.54 -0.57 10.43
CA ASP A 119 -6.13 -0.31 10.13
C ASP A 119 -5.60 -1.05 8.89
N CYS A 120 -6.42 -1.81 8.16
CA CYS A 120 -5.97 -2.57 6.98
C CYS A 120 -5.17 -1.69 5.99
N GLY A 121 -5.64 -0.47 5.72
CA GLY A 121 -4.93 0.50 4.88
C GLY A 121 -3.63 1.02 5.49
N VAL A 122 -3.56 1.17 6.82
CA VAL A 122 -2.34 1.57 7.53
C VAL A 122 -1.26 0.50 7.37
N TYR A 123 -1.63 -0.77 7.51
CA TYR A 123 -0.72 -1.88 7.30
C TYR A 123 -0.25 -1.97 5.84
N VAL A 124 -1.12 -1.68 4.87
CA VAL A 124 -0.72 -1.61 3.45
C VAL A 124 0.38 -0.57 3.22
N ILE A 125 0.21 0.66 3.72
CA ILE A 125 1.23 1.72 3.61
C ILE A 125 2.51 1.31 4.36
N LEU A 126 2.37 0.75 5.56
CA LEU A 126 3.50 0.30 6.37
C LEU A 126 4.32 -0.77 5.65
N TYR A 127 3.66 -1.77 5.04
CA TYR A 127 4.35 -2.83 4.31
C TYR A 127 5.07 -2.29 3.07
N MET A 128 4.49 -1.32 2.34
CA MET A 128 5.21 -0.63 1.27
C MET A 128 6.50 0.00 1.79
N CYS A 129 6.45 0.73 2.91
CA CYS A 129 7.62 1.35 3.53
C CYS A 129 8.69 0.34 3.92
N TRP A 130 8.31 -0.74 4.62
CA TRP A 130 9.24 -1.77 5.07
C TRP A 130 9.89 -2.53 3.92
N ILE A 131 9.11 -2.92 2.92
CA ILE A 131 9.66 -3.60 1.74
C ILE A 131 10.60 -2.65 0.98
N CYS A 132 10.23 -1.38 0.81
CA CYS A 132 11.13 -0.38 0.22
C CYS A 132 12.44 -0.24 0.99
N HIS A 133 12.39 -0.27 2.33
CA HIS A 133 13.58 -0.24 3.16
C HIS A 133 14.47 -1.46 2.92
N PHE A 134 13.91 -2.67 2.94
CA PHE A 134 14.65 -3.90 2.66
C PHE A 134 15.25 -3.90 1.25
N LEU A 135 14.51 -3.43 0.24
CA LEU A 135 15.01 -3.32 -1.14
C LEU A 135 16.19 -2.33 -1.26
N ILE A 136 16.18 -1.23 -0.50
CA ILE A 136 17.32 -0.30 -0.44
C ILE A 136 18.54 -0.96 0.21
N GLU A 137 18.32 -1.79 1.22
CA GLU A 137 19.39 -2.54 1.91
C GLU A 137 19.87 -3.77 1.12
N GLY A 138 19.18 -4.13 0.02
CA GLY A 138 19.43 -5.36 -0.71
C GLY A 138 19.01 -6.63 0.06
N ASP A 139 18.17 -6.48 1.09
CA ASP A 139 17.66 -7.59 1.88
C ASP A 139 16.39 -8.16 1.24
N LEU A 140 16.43 -9.44 0.89
CA LEU A 140 15.30 -10.20 0.35
C LEU A 140 14.80 -11.27 1.33
N GLN A 141 15.37 -11.38 2.54
CA GLN A 141 14.98 -12.40 3.52
C GLN A 141 13.53 -12.25 3.97
N TRP A 142 12.96 -11.04 3.91
CA TRP A 142 11.55 -10.77 4.23
C TRP A 142 10.56 -11.58 3.39
N ILE A 143 10.96 -12.06 2.21
CA ILE A 143 10.15 -12.95 1.37
C ILE A 143 9.95 -14.30 2.07
N ASP A 144 10.97 -14.78 2.78
CA ASP A 144 10.98 -16.07 3.47
C ASP A 144 10.51 -15.96 4.91
N SER A 145 11.01 -14.97 5.65
CA SER A 145 10.67 -14.77 7.06
C SER A 145 9.29 -14.13 7.26
N GLY A 146 8.78 -13.45 6.24
CA GLY A 146 7.58 -12.64 6.32
C GLY A 146 7.74 -11.36 7.15
N LEU A 147 6.66 -10.59 7.19
CA LEU A 147 6.56 -9.30 7.87
C LEU A 147 5.80 -9.46 9.20
N ILE A 148 6.38 -10.26 10.11
CA ILE A 148 5.74 -10.68 11.38
C ILE A 148 6.39 -10.06 12.62
N ALA A 149 7.43 -9.26 12.45
CA ALA A 149 8.17 -8.67 13.57
C ALA A 149 7.23 -7.84 14.47
N ARG A 150 7.36 -7.98 15.80
CA ARG A 150 6.54 -7.23 16.77
C ARG A 150 6.66 -5.71 16.60
N GLN A 151 7.82 -5.24 16.13
CA GLN A 151 8.08 -3.83 15.84
C GLN A 151 7.06 -3.25 14.83
N ILE A 152 6.61 -4.06 13.86
CA ILE A 152 5.62 -3.64 12.86
C ILE A 152 4.31 -3.19 13.52
N ARG A 153 3.88 -3.82 14.62
CA ARG A 153 2.68 -3.36 15.36
C ARG A 153 2.85 -1.95 15.89
N HIS A 154 3.99 -1.69 16.50
CA HIS A 154 4.29 -0.40 17.09
C HIS A 154 4.45 0.68 16.02
N ASP A 155 5.07 0.34 14.89
CA ASP A 155 5.20 1.25 13.76
C ASP A 155 3.86 1.51 13.07
N ALA A 156 2.93 0.54 13.04
CA ALA A 156 1.56 0.77 12.57
C ALA A 156 0.83 1.82 13.43
N VAL A 157 0.95 1.73 14.76
CA VAL A 157 0.36 2.72 15.68
C VAL A 157 0.97 4.11 15.47
N LYS A 158 2.30 4.18 15.32
CA LYS A 158 2.99 5.44 15.02
C LYS A 158 2.57 6.03 13.68
N LEU A 159 2.52 5.20 12.64
CA LEU A 159 2.08 5.61 11.32
C LEU A 159 0.64 6.12 11.36
N ARG A 160 -0.27 5.44 12.05
CA ARG A 160 -1.65 5.91 12.24
C ARG A 160 -1.71 7.30 12.88
N SER A 161 -0.92 7.55 13.92
CA SER A 161 -0.83 8.88 14.54
C SER A 161 -0.29 9.92 13.56
N TYR A 162 0.79 9.59 12.85
CA TYR A 162 1.41 10.49 11.87
C TYR A 162 0.44 10.86 10.73
N LEU A 163 -0.20 9.86 10.13
CA LEU A 163 -1.22 10.06 9.08
C LEU A 163 -2.34 10.98 9.57
N ARG A 164 -2.78 10.80 10.81
CA ARG A 164 -3.81 11.62 11.42
C ARG A 164 -3.37 13.08 11.54
N ASP A 165 -2.15 13.30 12.03
CA ASP A 165 -1.62 14.64 12.26
C ASP A 165 -1.41 15.41 10.93
N GLU A 166 -0.85 14.75 9.91
CA GLU A 166 -0.63 15.35 8.58
C GLU A 166 -1.94 15.71 7.88
N ILE A 167 -2.93 14.80 7.90
CA ILE A 167 -4.24 15.08 7.29
C ILE A 167 -4.95 16.21 8.03
N ASN A 168 -4.89 16.23 9.37
CA ASN A 168 -5.45 17.31 10.16
C ASN A 168 -4.80 18.66 9.85
N LEU A 169 -3.48 18.68 9.67
CA LEU A 169 -2.75 19.87 9.28
C LEU A 169 -3.21 20.37 7.89
N TYR A 170 -3.28 19.46 6.91
CA TYR A 170 -3.76 19.76 5.56
C TYR A 170 -5.17 20.36 5.56
N LEU A 171 -6.12 19.75 6.29
CA LEU A 171 -7.50 20.24 6.36
C LEU A 171 -7.58 21.63 7.00
N ARG A 172 -6.83 21.89 8.08
CA ARG A 172 -6.77 23.21 8.72
C ARG A 172 -6.28 24.30 7.78
N THR A 173 -5.24 24.00 7.00
CA THR A 173 -4.70 24.97 6.03
C THR A 173 -5.71 25.34 4.94
N ARG A 174 -6.58 24.41 4.52
CA ARG A 174 -7.64 24.68 3.53
C ARG A 174 -8.84 25.43 4.06
N THR A 175 -9.21 25.25 5.33
CA THR A 175 -10.30 26.01 5.96
C THR A 175 -9.91 27.44 6.33
N SER A 176 -8.63 27.80 6.16
CA SER A 176 -8.08 29.11 6.50
C SER A 176 -7.99 30.08 5.30
N ASP A 177 -8.24 29.59 4.07
CA ASP A 177 -8.36 30.44 2.87
C ASP A 177 -9.85 30.79 2.64
N PRO A 178 -10.24 32.08 2.69
CA PRO A 178 -11.61 32.55 2.47
C PRO A 178 -12.07 32.49 1.01
#